data_AF-A0A1C7W380-F1
#
_entry.id   AF-A0A1C7W380-F1
#
_cell.length_a   1.000
_cell.length_b   1.000
_cell.length_c   1.000
_cell.angle_alpha   90.00
_cell.angle_beta   90.00
_cell.angle_gamma   90.00
#
_symmetry.space_group_name_H-M   'P 1'
#
loop_
_entity.id
_entity.type
_entity.pdbx_description
1 polymer ?
#
loop_
_entity_poly.entity_id
_entity_poly.type
_entity_poly.pdbx_seq_one_letter_code
_entity_poly.pdbx_strand_id
1 'polypeptide(L)'
;MNKEKQFIKDMIRCRGIDFARLGMMVEVYGDQGTIVGMNGSANLDVVFTNQLKYGKHKHNCHPTCEVKYFDAEGKVIADYTKSSGSAG
;
A
#
# COMPACT_ATOMS: atom_id res chain seq x y z
N MET A 1 -11.80 -0.71 -19.89
CA MET A 1 -12.00 -0.42 -18.45
C MET A 1 -10.84 0.46 -17.98
N ASN A 2 -11.08 1.55 -17.24
CA ASN A 2 -10.01 2.42 -16.72
C ASN A 2 -9.11 1.62 -15.75
N LYS A 3 -7.78 1.83 -15.81
CA LYS A 3 -6.77 1.21 -14.94
C LYS A 3 -7.13 1.34 -13.45
N GLU A 4 -7.63 2.50 -13.03
CA GLU A 4 -8.05 2.73 -11.63
C GLU A 4 -9.23 1.84 -11.24
N LYS A 5 -10.24 1.72 -12.11
CA LYS A 5 -11.41 0.87 -11.85
C LYS A 5 -11.03 -0.61 -11.78
N GLN A 6 -10.08 -1.05 -12.61
CA GLN A 6 -9.55 -2.42 -12.56
C GLN A 6 -8.79 -2.67 -11.25
N PHE A 7 -7.91 -1.74 -10.86
CA PHE A 7 -7.18 -1.83 -9.60
C PHE A 7 -8.12 -1.97 -8.40
N ILE A 8 -9.16 -1.12 -8.31
CA ILE A 8 -10.15 -1.20 -7.22
C ILE A 8 -10.86 -2.56 -7.22
N LYS A 9 -11.34 -3.01 -8.39
CA LYS A 9 -12.00 -4.33 -8.51
C LYS A 9 -11.11 -5.48 -8.07
N ASP A 10 -9.83 -5.45 -8.44
CA ASP A 10 -8.88 -6.51 -8.10
C ASP A 10 -8.48 -6.48 -6.63
N MET A 11 -8.30 -5.30 -6.02
CA MET A 11 -8.05 -5.17 -4.58
C MET A 11 -9.23 -5.69 -3.75
N ILE A 12 -10.46 -5.39 -4.16
CA ILE A 12 -11.66 -5.94 -3.52
C ILE A 12 -11.69 -7.47 -3.70
N ARG A 13 -11.59 -7.96 -4.93
CA ARG A 13 -11.71 -9.40 -5.24
C ARG A 13 -10.63 -10.24 -4.56
N CYS A 14 -9.37 -9.80 -4.61
CA CYS A 14 -8.23 -10.61 -4.19
C CYS A 14 -7.84 -10.40 -2.72
N ARG A 15 -8.16 -9.24 -2.14
CA ARG A 15 -7.69 -8.84 -0.80
C ARG A 15 -8.79 -8.35 0.13
N GLY A 16 -10.01 -8.16 -0.34
CA GLY A 16 -11.09 -7.57 0.46
C GLY A 16 -10.85 -6.11 0.84
N ILE A 17 -9.99 -5.40 0.09
CA ILE A 17 -9.64 -4.00 0.37
C ILE A 17 -10.36 -3.11 -0.65
N ASP A 18 -11.34 -2.36 -0.18
CA ASP A 18 -12.20 -1.48 -0.99
C ASP A 18 -11.79 0.00 -0.94
N PHE A 19 -10.87 0.37 -0.05
CA PHE A 19 -10.39 1.74 0.14
C PHE A 19 -9.11 2.07 -0.63
N ALA A 20 -8.27 1.10 -0.99
CA ALA A 20 -7.00 1.36 -1.67
C ALA A 20 -7.20 1.99 -3.06
N ARG A 21 -6.42 3.02 -3.39
CA ARG A 21 -6.46 3.72 -4.68
C ARG A 21 -5.06 3.89 -5.26
N LEU A 22 -4.96 3.99 -6.59
CA LEU A 22 -3.72 4.46 -7.21
C LEU A 22 -3.47 5.91 -6.79
N GLY A 23 -2.22 6.27 -6.52
CA GLY A 23 -1.84 7.58 -5.98
C GLY A 23 -1.99 7.71 -4.47
N MET A 24 -2.53 6.70 -3.77
CA MET A 24 -2.66 6.72 -2.32
C MET A 24 -1.28 6.61 -1.64
N MET A 25 -1.08 7.40 -0.59
CA MET A 25 0.09 7.31 0.27
C MET A 25 -0.01 6.07 1.16
N VAL A 26 1.11 5.37 1.30
CA VAL A 26 1.30 4.25 2.23
C VAL A 26 2.62 4.41 2.97
N GLU A 27 2.70 3.81 4.15
CA GLU A 27 3.95 3.60 4.89
C GLU A 27 4.15 2.09 4.98
N VAL A 28 5.26 1.57 4.46
CA VAL A 28 5.57 0.14 4.42
C VAL A 28 6.87 -0.08 5.18
N TYR A 29 6.83 -0.84 6.27
CA TYR A 29 7.94 -1.01 7.22
C TYR A 29 8.55 0.33 7.70
N GLY A 30 7.73 1.36 7.86
CA GLY A 30 8.16 2.70 8.29
C GLY A 30 8.66 3.62 7.16
N ASP A 31 8.73 3.15 5.92
CA ASP A 31 9.11 3.95 4.76
C ASP A 31 7.89 4.38 3.94
N GLN A 32 7.75 5.69 3.68
CA GLN A 32 6.64 6.24 2.91
C GLN A 32 6.79 5.99 1.40
N GLY A 33 5.68 5.71 0.74
CA GLY A 33 5.61 5.54 -0.71
C GLY A 33 4.21 5.78 -1.27
N THR A 34 4.10 5.69 -2.59
CA THR A 34 2.85 5.88 -3.33
C THR A 34 2.48 4.60 -4.08
N ILE A 35 1.21 4.19 -4.00
CA ILE A 35 0.69 3.06 -4.77
C ILE A 35 0.60 3.45 -6.26
N VAL A 36 1.29 2.72 -7.13
CA VAL A 36 1.27 2.93 -8.59
C VAL A 36 0.64 1.79 -9.39
N GLY A 37 0.31 0.69 -8.71
CA GLY A 37 -0.30 -0.50 -9.31
C GLY A 37 -0.37 -1.69 -8.36
N MET A 38 -0.52 -2.86 -8.96
CA MET A 38 -0.41 -4.16 -8.30
C MET A 38 0.16 -5.19 -9.27
N ASN A 39 0.79 -6.24 -8.75
CA ASN A 39 1.28 -7.36 -9.55
C ASN A 39 0.28 -8.53 -9.64
N GLY A 40 0.64 -9.59 -10.38
CA GLY A 40 -0.22 -10.76 -10.58
C GLY A 40 -0.61 -11.53 -9.32
N SER A 41 0.12 -11.34 -8.21
CA SER A 41 -0.20 -11.91 -6.89
C SER A 41 -1.03 -10.96 -6.01
N ALA A 42 -1.55 -9.89 -6.60
CA ALA A 42 -2.31 -8.85 -5.91
C ALA A 42 -1.56 -8.21 -4.73
N ASN A 43 -0.23 -8.09 -4.84
CA ASN A 43 0.56 -7.21 -3.98
C ASN A 43 0.63 -5.82 -4.60
N LEU A 44 0.82 -4.81 -3.76
CA LEU A 44 0.95 -3.42 -4.21
C LEU A 44 2.28 -3.22 -4.95
N ASP A 45 2.23 -2.47 -6.04
CA ASP A 45 3.40 -1.83 -6.61
C ASP A 45 3.53 -0.44 -5.96
N VAL A 46 4.59 -0.22 -5.18
CA VAL A 46 4.85 1.04 -4.45
C VAL A 46 6.12 1.70 -4.96
N VAL A 47 6.07 3.01 -5.24
CA VAL A 47 7.29 3.82 -5.44
C VAL A 47 7.56 4.57 -4.14
N PHE A 48 8.68 4.27 -3.50
CA PHE A 48 9.07 4.91 -2.24
C PHE A 48 9.55 6.34 -2.45
N THR A 49 9.22 7.22 -1.50
CA THR A 49 9.62 8.63 -1.52
C THR A 49 11.14 8.78 -1.37
N ASN A 50 11.77 7.94 -0.54
CA ASN A 50 13.23 7.91 -0.40
C ASN A 50 13.90 7.20 -1.58
N GLN A 51 14.03 7.92 -2.70
CA GLN A 51 14.62 7.39 -3.93
C GLN A 51 16.13 7.11 -3.82
N LEU A 52 16.84 7.68 -2.83
CA LEU A 52 18.25 7.34 -2.58
C LEU A 52 18.39 5.92 -2.03
N LYS A 53 17.47 5.49 -1.16
CA LYS A 53 17.45 4.14 -0.58
C LYS A 53 16.85 3.10 -1.53
N TYR A 54 15.77 3.45 -2.23
CA TYR A 54 14.95 2.48 -2.98
C TYR A 54 15.06 2.62 -4.51
N GLY A 55 15.71 3.67 -5.02
CA GLY A 55 15.67 4.01 -6.44
C GLY A 55 14.30 4.55 -6.89
N LYS A 56 14.14 4.69 -8.21
CA LYS A 56 12.92 5.23 -8.85
C LYS A 56 11.93 4.16 -9.34
N HIS A 57 12.22 2.89 -9.08
CA HIS A 57 11.41 1.77 -9.53
C HIS A 57 10.33 1.40 -8.51
N LYS A 58 9.35 0.64 -8.96
CA LYS A 58 8.29 0.10 -8.11
C LYS A 58 8.79 -1.11 -7.31
N HIS A 59 8.31 -1.23 -6.09
CA HIS A 59 8.60 -2.30 -5.14
C HIS A 59 7.34 -3.10 -4.86
N ASN A 60 7.52 -4.41 -4.65
CA ASN A 60 6.45 -5.35 -4.36
C ASN A 60 6.15 -5.36 -2.85
N CYS A 61 4.98 -4.87 -2.44
CA CYS A 61 4.60 -4.74 -1.03
C CYS A 61 3.32 -5.52 -0.72
N HIS A 62 3.35 -6.37 0.30
CA HIS A 62 2.15 -7.11 0.72
C HIS A 62 1.13 -6.15 1.36
N PRO A 63 -0.14 -6.16 0.92
CA PRO A 63 -1.12 -5.12 1.27
C PRO A 63 -1.58 -5.14 2.74
N THR A 64 -1.15 -6.11 3.52
CA THR A 64 -1.54 -6.28 4.94
C THR A 64 -0.37 -6.72 5.84
N CYS A 65 0.88 -6.49 5.41
CA CYS A 65 2.06 -6.82 6.24
C CYS A 65 2.88 -5.56 6.46
N GLU A 66 2.90 -5.05 7.69
CA GLU A 66 3.66 -3.86 8.07
C GLU A 66 3.36 -2.66 7.16
N VAL A 67 2.07 -2.39 6.92
CA VAL A 67 1.63 -1.30 6.04
C VAL A 67 0.54 -0.45 6.69
N LYS A 68 0.68 0.86 6.56
CA LYS A 68 -0.36 1.85 6.86
C LYS A 68 -0.84 2.52 5.58
N TYR A 69 -2.13 2.79 5.52
CA TYR A 69 -2.77 3.52 4.42
C TYR A 69 -3.29 4.85 4.94
N PHE A 70 -3.17 5.89 4.11
CA PHE A 70 -3.54 7.25 4.49
C PHE A 70 -4.58 7.83 3.54
N ASP A 71 -5.44 8.69 4.05
CA ASP A 71 -6.28 9.55 3.22
C ASP A 71 -5.49 10.76 2.65
N ALA A 72 -6.19 11.62 1.92
CA ALA A 72 -5.60 12.80 1.28
C ALA A 72 -5.12 13.88 2.28
N GLU A 73 -5.60 13.83 3.53
CA GLU A 73 -5.20 14.73 4.61
C GLU A 73 -4.01 14.15 5.41
N GLY A 74 -3.56 12.94 5.06
CA GLY A 74 -2.47 12.25 5.74
C GLY A 74 -2.90 11.54 7.03
N LYS A 75 -4.20 11.33 7.25
CA LYS A 75 -4.71 10.54 8.38
C LYS A 75 -4.71 9.05 8.03
N VAL A 76 -4.31 8.22 8.99
CA VAL A 76 -4.34 6.75 8.86
C VAL A 76 -5.78 6.27 8.75
N ILE A 77 -6.08 5.51 7.69
CA ILE A 77 -7.39 4.88 7.45
C ILE A 77 -7.36 3.35 7.59
N ALA A 78 -6.18 2.75 7.56
CA ALA A 78 -5.96 1.34 7.89
C ALA A 78 -4.51 1.13 8.36
N ASP A 79 -4.32 0.32 9.39
CA ASP A 79 -3.02 -0.01 9.97
C ASP A 79 -2.89 -1.53 10.12
N TYR A 80 -1.92 -2.12 9.42
CA TYR A 80 -1.58 -3.54 9.46
C TYR A 80 -0.16 -3.77 10.03
N THR A 81 0.41 -2.77 10.71
CA THR A 81 1.65 -2.97 11.46
C THR A 81 1.37 -3.85 12.66
N LYS A 82 2.32 -4.73 13.01
CA LYS A 82 2.22 -5.44 14.28
C LYS A 82 2.29 -4.38 15.37
N SER A 83 1.18 -4.17 16.08
CA SER A 83 1.25 -3.55 17.39
C SER A 83 2.30 -4.32 18.17
N SER A 84 3.36 -3.65 18.63
CA SER A 84 4.26 -4.20 19.66
C SER A 84 3.46 -4.32 20.95
N GLY A 85 2.51 -5.26 20.97
CA GLY A 85 1.81 -5.72 22.14
C GLY A 85 2.80 -6.58 22.89
N SER A 86 3.38 -5.98 23.93
CA SER A 86 3.91 -6.69 25.07
C SER A 86 2.89 -7.75 25.49
N ALA A 87 3.16 -9.02 25.19
CA ALA A 87 2.54 -10.14 25.87
C ALA A 87 3.54 -10.56 26.95
N GLY A 88 3.10 -10.47 28.21
CA GLY A 88 3.91 -10.76 29.40
C GLY A 88 4.18 -12.24 29.63
#